data_AF-A0A529K9A3-F1
#
_entry.id   AF-A0A529K9A3-F1
#
_cell.length_a   1.000
_cell.length_b   1.000
_cell.length_c   1.000
_cell.angle_alpha   90.00
_cell.angle_beta   90.00
_cell.angle_gamma   90.00
#
_symmetry.space_group_name_H-M   'P 1'
#
loop_
_entity.id
_entity.type
_entity.pdbx_description
1 polymer ?
#
loop_
_entity_poly.entity_id
_entity_poly.type
_entity_poly.pdbx_seq_one_letter_code
_entity_poly.pdbx_strand_id
1 'polypeptide(L)'
;LENVPRYTSYPTAPHFHAGVDAAVYRGWLQGLDDGDEISLYLHIPYCDKLCWFCACHTKQTRHYEPVTTYLRSLHAEIATVASLVGGKGRVGAVHFGGGSPTMLKPEDMVALGTALRNSFEFLPGTKISVEIEPNDM
;
A
#
# COMPACT_ATOMS: atom_id res chain seq x y z
N LEU A 1 -3.93 18.08 30.39
CA LEU A 1 -3.63 17.49 29.07
C LEU A 1 -4.76 17.93 28.15
N GLU A 2 -4.48 18.91 27.29
CA GLU A 2 -5.48 19.46 26.38
C GLU A 2 -5.80 18.43 25.29
N ASN A 3 -7.08 18.18 25.02
CA ASN A 3 -7.51 17.28 23.95
C ASN A 3 -7.31 17.98 22.61
N VAL A 4 -6.13 17.81 22.02
CA VAL A 4 -5.85 18.26 20.65
C VAL A 4 -6.38 17.20 19.68
N PRO A 5 -7.04 17.58 18.57
CA PRO A 5 -7.52 16.61 17.60
C PRO A 5 -6.36 15.81 17.00
N ARG A 6 -6.50 14.48 16.92
CA ARG A 6 -5.58 13.65 16.15
C ARG A 6 -5.86 13.85 14.67
N TYR A 7 -5.04 14.66 14.02
CA TYR A 7 -5.07 14.81 12.57
C TYR A 7 -4.17 13.74 11.92
N THR A 8 -4.78 12.85 11.15
CA THR A 8 -4.07 11.87 10.31
C THR A 8 -3.56 12.49 9.02
N SER A 9 -4.21 13.56 8.55
CA SER A 9 -3.81 14.38 7.41
C SER A 9 -4.49 15.76 7.49
N TYR A 10 -4.01 16.72 6.70
CA TYR A 10 -4.68 17.99 6.49
C TYR A 10 -4.62 18.40 5.01
N PRO A 11 -5.75 18.68 4.34
CA PRO A 11 -7.13 18.48 4.80
C PRO A 11 -7.45 17.02 5.16
N THR A 12 -8.45 16.83 6.00
CA THR A 12 -8.87 15.50 6.47
C THR A 12 -9.73 14.77 5.43
N ALA A 13 -9.84 13.43 5.54
CA ALA A 13 -10.59 12.59 4.61
C ALA A 13 -12.05 13.01 4.29
N PRO A 14 -12.83 13.64 5.21
CA PRO A 14 -14.14 14.19 4.87
C PRO A 14 -14.14 15.26 3.75
N HIS A 15 -12.97 15.81 3.42
CA HIS A 15 -12.80 16.73 2.29
C HIS A 15 -12.51 16.00 0.97
N PHE A 16 -12.43 14.67 0.96
CA PHE A 16 -12.31 13.93 -0.30
C PHE A 16 -13.61 14.07 -1.10
N HIS A 17 -13.46 14.37 -2.39
CA HIS A 17 -14.57 14.57 -3.30
C HIS A 17 -14.22 14.05 -4.70
N ALA A 18 -15.24 13.81 -5.53
CA ALA A 18 -15.08 13.24 -6.87
C ALA A 18 -14.39 14.17 -7.90
N GLY A 19 -13.89 15.33 -7.47
CA GLY A 19 -13.16 16.27 -8.33
C GLY A 19 -11.67 15.93 -8.47
N VAL A 20 -11.15 15.06 -7.60
CA VAL A 20 -9.85 14.40 -7.82
C VAL A 20 -10.15 13.07 -8.50
N ASP A 21 -10.04 13.06 -9.82
CA ASP A 21 -10.31 11.89 -10.65
C ASP A 21 -9.01 11.23 -11.16
N ALA A 22 -9.16 10.24 -12.04
CA ALA A 22 -8.02 9.53 -12.62
C ALA A 22 -7.11 10.43 -13.48
N ALA A 23 -7.65 11.49 -14.11
CA ALA A 23 -6.85 12.41 -14.91
C ALA A 23 -5.99 13.31 -14.01
N VAL A 24 -6.57 13.82 -12.92
CA VAL A 24 -5.85 14.59 -11.90
C VAL A 24 -4.76 13.74 -11.26
N TYR A 25 -5.09 12.53 -10.80
CA TYR A 25 -4.12 11.62 -10.18
C TYR A 25 -2.97 11.26 -11.12
N ARG A 26 -3.28 10.95 -12.39
CA ARG A 26 -2.27 10.73 -13.43
C ARG A 26 -1.35 11.94 -13.60
N GLY A 27 -1.90 13.15 -13.63
CA GLY A 27 -1.14 14.39 -13.73
C GLY A 27 -0.14 14.55 -12.59
N TRP A 28 -0.50 14.21 -11.36
CA TRP A 28 0.41 14.24 -10.22
C TRP A 28 1.55 13.23 -10.34
N LEU A 29 1.28 11.99 -10.75
CA LEU A 29 2.32 10.98 -10.94
C LEU A 29 3.28 11.36 -12.08
N GLN A 30 2.76 11.88 -13.19
CA GLN A 30 3.57 12.28 -14.34
C GLN A 30 4.36 13.58 -14.08
N GLY A 31 3.86 14.40 -13.15
CA GLY A 31 4.48 15.65 -12.72
C GLY A 31 5.66 15.50 -11.76
N LEU A 32 6.01 14.28 -11.35
CA LEU A 32 7.25 14.01 -10.62
C LEU A 32 8.46 14.45 -11.45
N ASP A 33 9.51 14.90 -10.75
CA ASP A 33 10.82 15.17 -11.31
C ASP A 33 11.70 13.90 -11.24
N ASP A 34 12.69 13.81 -12.12
CA ASP A 34 13.61 12.65 -12.09
C ASP A 34 14.46 12.67 -10.81
N GLY A 35 14.40 11.56 -10.07
CA GLY A 35 15.09 11.40 -8.80
C GLY A 35 14.22 11.69 -7.57
N ASP A 36 12.95 12.09 -7.73
CA ASP A 36 12.05 12.34 -6.60
C ASP A 36 11.95 11.11 -5.68
N GLU A 37 12.17 11.30 -4.38
CA GLU A 37 12.03 10.23 -3.41
C GLU A 37 10.55 9.94 -3.13
N ILE A 38 10.14 8.68 -3.31
CA ILE A 38 8.77 8.22 -3.11
C ILE A 38 8.69 7.16 -2.01
N SER A 39 7.53 7.09 -1.37
CA SER A 39 7.16 6.05 -0.41
C SER A 39 6.01 5.23 -0.96
N LEU A 40 6.11 3.90 -0.84
CA LEU A 40 5.08 2.96 -1.29
C LEU A 40 4.35 2.38 -0.08
N TYR A 41 3.03 2.53 -0.05
CA TYR A 41 2.15 1.87 0.92
C TYR A 41 1.33 0.79 0.21
N LEU A 42 1.44 -0.45 0.68
CA LEU A 42 0.65 -1.57 0.19
C LEU A 42 -0.35 -1.97 1.26
N HIS A 43 -1.63 -1.80 0.96
CA HIS A 43 -2.72 -2.19 1.83
C HIS A 43 -3.07 -3.67 1.60
N ILE A 44 -3.04 -4.52 2.62
CA ILE A 44 -3.49 -5.91 2.56
C ILE A 44 -4.78 -6.03 3.39
N PRO A 45 -5.99 -5.95 2.77
CA PRO A 45 -7.25 -5.76 3.50
C PRO A 45 -7.84 -7.10 4.00
N TYR A 46 -7.01 -8.03 4.45
CA TYR A 46 -7.46 -9.36 4.88
C TYR A 46 -6.93 -9.74 6.26
N CYS A 47 -7.79 -10.38 7.06
CA CYS A 47 -7.47 -11.00 8.34
C CYS A 47 -8.13 -12.39 8.45
N ASP A 48 -7.60 -13.26 9.31
CA ASP A 48 -8.13 -14.63 9.52
C ASP A 48 -9.33 -14.59 10.46
N LYS A 49 -9.28 -13.61 11.37
CA LYS A 49 -10.23 -13.28 12.41
C LYS A 49 -10.45 -11.77 12.41
N LEU A 50 -11.68 -11.36 12.74
CA LEU A 50 -11.99 -9.96 12.98
C LEU A 50 -11.90 -9.70 14.48
N CYS A 51 -10.95 -8.87 14.91
CA CYS A 51 -10.89 -8.42 16.30
C CYS A 51 -12.09 -7.52 16.61
N TRP A 52 -12.74 -7.72 17.76
CA TRP A 52 -13.93 -6.96 18.16
C TRP A 52 -13.71 -5.44 18.24
N PHE A 53 -12.47 -5.03 18.45
CA PHE A 53 -12.05 -3.63 18.52
C PHE A 53 -11.47 -3.10 17.19
N CYS A 54 -11.45 -3.91 16.13
CA CYS A 54 -10.82 -3.53 14.87
C CYS A 54 -11.59 -2.40 14.19
N ALA A 55 -10.89 -1.29 13.93
CA ALA A 55 -11.39 -0.18 13.12
C ALA A 55 -10.61 -0.02 11.80
N CYS A 56 -9.74 -0.98 11.47
CA CYS A 56 -8.99 -0.98 10.22
C CYS A 56 -9.91 -1.26 9.03
N HIS A 57 -9.55 -0.76 7.85
CA HIS A 57 -10.19 -1.19 6.62
C HIS A 57 -9.71 -2.61 6.29
N THR A 58 -10.50 -3.61 6.66
CA THR A 58 -10.14 -5.02 6.47
C THR A 58 -11.38 -5.89 6.27
N LYS A 59 -11.18 -7.11 5.78
CA LYS A 59 -12.19 -8.15 5.61
C LYS A 59 -11.68 -9.45 6.18
N GLN A 60 -12.52 -10.14 6.95
CA GLN A 60 -12.21 -11.50 7.36
C GLN A 60 -12.33 -12.46 6.18
N THR A 61 -11.36 -13.36 6.01
CA THR A 61 -11.49 -14.52 5.12
C THR A 61 -10.85 -15.75 5.74
N ARG A 62 -11.48 -16.92 5.52
CA ARG A 62 -10.90 -18.24 5.84
C ARG A 62 -10.39 -18.98 4.61
N HIS A 63 -10.60 -18.40 3.43
CA HIS A 63 -10.14 -18.93 2.16
C HIS A 63 -9.07 -18.00 1.59
N TYR A 64 -8.06 -18.58 0.95
CA TYR A 64 -6.99 -17.81 0.34
C TYR A 64 -7.38 -17.27 -1.06
N GLU A 65 -8.41 -17.83 -1.69
CA GLU A 65 -8.84 -17.45 -3.05
C GLU A 65 -9.19 -15.95 -3.21
N PRO A 66 -9.90 -15.30 -2.27
CA PRO A 66 -10.09 -13.84 -2.32
C PRO A 66 -8.78 -13.06 -2.24
N VAL A 67 -7.81 -13.54 -1.45
CA VAL A 67 -6.47 -12.94 -1.32
C VAL A 67 -5.73 -13.05 -2.64
N THR A 68 -5.69 -14.22 -3.26
CA THR A 68 -5.08 -14.42 -4.59
C THR A 68 -5.74 -13.55 -5.65
N THR A 69 -7.08 -13.42 -5.63
CA THR A 69 -7.80 -12.53 -6.56
C THR A 69 -7.41 -11.07 -6.37
N TYR A 70 -7.31 -10.62 -5.13
CA TYR A 70 -6.85 -9.28 -4.79
C TYR A 70 -5.41 -9.03 -5.25
N LEU A 71 -4.50 -9.98 -5.00
CA LEU A 71 -3.09 -9.86 -5.40
C LEU A 71 -2.94 -9.71 -6.91
N ARG A 72 -3.75 -10.39 -7.73
CA ARG A 72 -3.76 -10.16 -9.19
C ARG A 72 -4.08 -8.71 -9.55
N SER A 73 -5.08 -8.11 -8.91
CA SER A 73 -5.42 -6.70 -9.11
C SER A 73 -4.30 -5.77 -8.62
N LEU A 74 -3.70 -6.08 -7.46
CA LEU A 74 -2.60 -5.30 -6.90
C LEU A 74 -1.36 -5.34 -7.81
N HIS A 75 -1.02 -6.48 -8.39
CA HIS A 75 0.05 -6.58 -9.39
C HIS A 75 -0.22 -5.73 -10.63
N ALA A 76 -1.45 -5.72 -11.13
CA ALA A 76 -1.84 -4.87 -12.26
C ALA A 76 -1.78 -3.37 -11.90
N GLU A 77 -2.16 -3.02 -10.69
CA GLU A 77 -2.08 -1.65 -10.17
C GLU A 77 -0.61 -1.19 -10.03
N ILE A 78 0.27 -2.02 -9.48
CA ILE A 78 1.72 -1.76 -9.40
C ILE A 78 2.27 -1.43 -10.79
N ALA A 79 1.98 -2.27 -11.79
CA ALA A 79 2.44 -2.04 -13.16
C ALA A 79 1.86 -0.74 -13.75
N THR A 80 0.59 -0.45 -13.49
CA THR A 80 -0.08 0.76 -13.98
C THR A 80 0.54 2.01 -13.36
N VAL A 81 0.69 2.06 -12.04
CA VAL A 81 1.25 3.21 -11.32
C VAL A 81 2.71 3.42 -11.70
N ALA A 82 3.51 2.35 -11.77
CA ALA A 82 4.91 2.44 -12.18
C ALA A 82 5.06 3.00 -13.60
N SER A 83 4.21 2.57 -14.53
CA SER A 83 4.20 3.12 -15.89
C SER A 83 3.87 4.61 -15.92
N LEU A 84 3.04 5.11 -15.00
CA LEU A 84 2.70 6.54 -14.91
C LEU A 84 3.80 7.36 -14.25
N VAL A 85 4.49 6.80 -13.24
CA VAL A 85 5.69 7.39 -12.62
C VAL A 85 6.84 7.47 -13.63
N GLY A 86 6.90 6.54 -14.59
CA GLY A 86 7.81 6.63 -15.73
C GLY A 86 9.30 6.56 -15.35
N GLY A 87 9.63 5.83 -14.28
CA GLY A 87 11.01 5.69 -13.80
C GLY A 87 11.58 6.90 -13.07
N LYS A 88 10.78 7.96 -12.86
CA LYS A 88 11.26 9.18 -12.19
C LYS A 88 11.38 9.05 -10.68
N GLY A 89 10.54 8.24 -10.04
CA GLY A 89 10.54 8.04 -8.60
C GLY A 89 11.63 7.09 -8.11
N ARG A 90 12.24 7.41 -6.98
CA ARG A 90 13.21 6.58 -6.25
C ARG A 90 12.61 6.14 -4.91
N VAL A 91 12.45 4.83 -4.70
CA VAL A 91 11.78 4.31 -3.51
C VAL A 91 12.71 4.40 -2.32
N GLY A 92 12.37 5.25 -1.35
CA GLY A 92 13.05 5.38 -0.06
C GLY A 92 12.41 4.57 1.07
N ALA A 93 11.11 4.27 0.93
CA ALA A 93 10.36 3.48 1.91
C ALA A 93 9.28 2.60 1.27
N VAL A 94 9.07 1.43 1.88
CA VAL A 94 7.94 0.54 1.61
C VAL A 94 7.29 0.14 2.94
N HIS A 95 5.97 0.23 3.00
CA HIS A 95 5.20 -0.19 4.16
C HIS A 95 4.05 -1.11 3.74
N PHE A 96 3.99 -2.29 4.33
CA PHE A 96 2.86 -3.21 4.20
C PHE A 96 1.99 -3.08 5.46
N GLY A 97 0.72 -2.73 5.28
CA GLY A 97 -0.22 -2.59 6.40
C GLY A 97 -1.66 -2.94 6.03
N GLY A 98 -2.60 -2.69 6.92
CA GLY A 98 -4.04 -2.79 6.65
C GLY A 98 -4.76 -3.75 7.58
N GLY A 99 -5.06 -4.96 7.09
CA GLY A 99 -5.48 -6.09 7.91
C GLY A 99 -4.27 -6.77 8.53
N SER A 100 -3.94 -7.97 8.06
CA SER A 100 -2.73 -8.72 8.43
C SER A 100 -1.91 -8.99 7.17
N PRO A 101 -0.90 -8.16 6.83
CA PRO A 101 0.03 -8.46 5.75
C PRO A 101 0.70 -9.83 5.89
N THR A 102 0.93 -10.28 7.12
CA THR A 102 1.53 -11.59 7.42
C THR A 102 0.62 -12.78 7.13
N MET A 103 -0.65 -12.56 6.76
CA MET A 103 -1.50 -13.60 6.20
C MET A 103 -1.06 -14.06 4.81
N LEU A 104 -0.35 -13.20 4.08
CA LEU A 104 0.13 -13.55 2.75
C LEU A 104 1.08 -14.74 2.85
N LYS A 105 0.91 -15.71 1.94
CA LYS A 105 1.85 -16.81 1.83
C LYS A 105 3.24 -16.29 1.45
N PRO A 106 4.32 -16.97 1.89
CA PRO A 106 5.68 -16.53 1.60
C PRO A 106 5.94 -16.29 0.11
N GLU A 107 5.43 -17.15 -0.77
CA GLU A 107 5.58 -17.00 -2.23
C GLU A 107 4.94 -15.72 -2.78
N ASP A 108 3.81 -15.30 -2.21
CA ASP A 108 3.11 -14.08 -2.64
C ASP A 108 3.82 -12.83 -2.12
N MET A 109 4.37 -12.86 -0.91
CA MET A 109 5.22 -11.79 -0.38
C MET A 109 6.48 -11.60 -1.24
N VAL A 110 7.12 -12.71 -1.63
CA VAL A 110 8.26 -12.68 -2.56
C VAL A 110 7.82 -12.13 -3.92
N ALA A 111 6.69 -12.59 -4.47
CA ALA A 111 6.19 -12.12 -5.76
C ALA A 111 5.89 -10.61 -5.74
N LEU A 112 5.27 -10.08 -4.68
CA LEU A 112 5.06 -8.65 -4.51
C LEU A 112 6.38 -7.88 -4.44
N GLY A 113 7.34 -8.36 -3.64
CA GLY A 113 8.67 -7.75 -3.55
C GLY A 113 9.39 -7.71 -4.89
N THR A 114 9.32 -8.80 -5.67
CA THR A 114 9.86 -8.88 -7.03
C THR A 114 9.15 -7.91 -7.97
N ALA A 115 7.82 -7.86 -7.95
CA ALA A 115 7.05 -6.96 -8.80
C ALA A 115 7.40 -5.49 -8.53
N LEU A 116 7.51 -5.09 -7.26
CA LEU A 116 7.91 -3.74 -6.87
C LEU A 116 9.32 -3.40 -7.37
N ARG A 117 10.31 -4.29 -7.15
CA ARG A 117 11.70 -4.07 -7.59
C ARG A 117 11.88 -4.06 -9.10
N ASN A 118 11.02 -4.77 -9.84
CA ASN A 118 11.01 -4.73 -11.30
C ASN A 118 10.34 -3.47 -11.85
N SER A 119 9.49 -2.82 -11.04
CA SER A 119 8.66 -1.69 -11.48
C SER A 119 9.21 -0.33 -11.05
N PHE A 120 9.98 -0.28 -9.96
CA PHE A 120 10.53 0.95 -9.39
C PHE A 120 12.02 0.80 -9.06
N GLU A 121 12.75 1.91 -9.11
CA GLU A 121 14.13 1.97 -8.62
C GLU A 121 14.15 2.16 -7.11
N PHE A 122 14.88 1.32 -6.39
CA PHE A 122 15.00 1.36 -4.93
C PHE A 122 16.31 2.02 -4.51
N LEU A 123 16.25 2.97 -3.57
CA LEU A 123 17.45 3.62 -3.05
C LEU A 123 18.26 2.68 -2.15
N PRO A 124 19.59 2.82 -2.10
CA PRO A 124 20.39 2.22 -1.04
C PRO A 124 19.86 2.61 0.33
N GLY A 125 19.61 1.63 1.20
CA GLY A 125 19.04 1.88 2.53
C GLY A 125 17.52 2.08 2.56
N THR A 126 16.79 1.70 1.49
CA THR A 126 15.32 1.68 1.49
C THR A 126 14.78 1.05 2.77
N LYS A 127 13.89 1.76 3.48
CA LYS A 127 13.25 1.26 4.71
C LYS A 127 12.06 0.40 4.33
N ILE A 128 12.09 -0.89 4.70
CA ILE A 128 10.97 -1.80 4.49
C ILE A 128 10.37 -2.14 5.85
N SER A 129 9.05 -1.97 5.98
CA SER A 129 8.31 -2.21 7.22
C SER A 129 7.02 -2.98 6.92
N VAL A 130 6.60 -3.79 7.89
CA VAL A 130 5.43 -4.66 7.77
C VAL A 130 4.69 -4.70 9.10
N GLU A 131 3.36 -4.57 9.06
CA GLU A 131 2.48 -4.86 10.19
C GLU A 131 2.31 -6.38 10.34
N ILE A 132 2.36 -6.86 11.57
CA ILE A 132 2.36 -8.30 11.89
C ILE A 132 1.24 -8.61 12.87
N GLU A 133 0.43 -9.63 12.55
CA GLU A 133 -0.41 -10.31 13.54
C GLU A 133 0.41 -11.45 14.17
N PRO A 134 0.80 -11.35 15.45
CA PRO A 134 1.70 -12.31 16.07
C PRO A 134 1.10 -13.72 16.26
N ASN A 135 -0.22 -13.88 16.21
CA ASN A 135 -0.86 -15.20 16.35
C ASN A 135 -0.75 -16.07 15.08
N ASP A 136 -0.36 -15.50 13.95
CA ASP A 136 -0.26 -16.19 12.66
C ASP A 136 1.19 -16.58 12.28
N MET A 137 2.15 -16.43 13.21
CA MET A 137 3.55 -16.90 13.09
C MET A 137 3.78 -18.21 13.86
#